data_AF-A0A9X6LIR8-F1
#
_entry.id   AF-A0A9X6LIR8-F1
#
_cell.length_a   1.000
_cell.length_b   1.000
_cell.length_c   1.000
_cell.angle_alpha   90.00
_cell.angle_beta   90.00
_cell.angle_gamma   90.00
#
_symmetry.space_group_name_H-M   'P 1'
#
loop_
_entity.id
_entity.type
_entity.pdbx_description
1 polymer ?
#
loop_
_entity_poly.entity_id
_entity_poly.type
_entity_poly.pdbx_seq_one_letter_code
_entity_poly.pdbx_strand_id
1 'polypeptide(L)'
;FITDDFVEQVIIYLEKTRFFQKWIEVDVSAVDLKELLQQIEISMRKRKSTLRQRNYFTNLLYAINLRENIPTDYLCMKKRLLELECLKEQQKHAQSLIPVSTQQITVLKRAWKETMGRKLEVSEDMKQREVDELFSRINRKQCKIQRQRQE
;
A
#
# COMPACT_ATOMS: atom_id res chain seq x y z
N PHE A 1 5.89 -23.90 -1.27
CA PHE A 1 5.63 -25.28 -0.89
C PHE A 1 4.60 -25.26 0.21
N ILE A 2 3.60 -26.12 0.09
CA ILE A 2 2.59 -26.33 1.13
C ILE A 2 3.19 -27.21 2.23
N THR A 3 3.39 -26.64 3.42
CA THR A 3 3.86 -27.34 4.62
C THR A 3 2.69 -27.74 5.50
N ASP A 4 2.89 -28.71 6.40
CA ASP A 4 1.85 -29.14 7.34
C ASP A 4 1.41 -28.00 8.27
N ASP A 5 2.36 -27.21 8.80
CA ASP A 5 2.06 -26.01 9.59
C ASP A 5 1.18 -25.01 8.82
N PHE A 6 1.42 -24.83 7.52
CA PHE A 6 0.60 -23.94 6.70
C PHE A 6 -0.82 -24.47 6.53
N VAL A 7 -0.97 -25.79 6.35
CA VAL A 7 -2.28 -26.45 6.25
C VAL A 7 -3.06 -26.25 7.55
N GLU A 8 -2.42 -26.46 8.70
CA GLU A 8 -3.04 -26.25 10.01
C GLU A 8 -3.50 -24.79 10.19
N GLN A 9 -2.66 -23.81 9.82
CA GLN A 9 -3.06 -22.40 9.86
C GLN A 9 -4.25 -22.09 8.95
N VAL A 10 -4.33 -22.72 7.77
CA VAL A 10 -5.48 -22.58 6.88
C VAL A 10 -6.73 -23.18 7.51
N ILE A 11 -6.65 -24.35 8.14
CA ILE A 11 -7.78 -24.96 8.88
C ILE A 11 -8.29 -24.00 9.95
N ILE A 12 -7.40 -23.52 10.81
CA ILE A 12 -7.74 -22.55 11.88
C ILE A 12 -8.40 -21.29 11.31
N TYR A 13 -7.89 -20.78 10.18
CA TYR A 13 -8.47 -19.61 9.52
C TYR A 13 -9.88 -19.90 8.99
N LEU A 14 -10.10 -21.05 8.36
CA LEU A 14 -11.40 -21.46 7.82
C LEU A 14 -12.43 -21.60 8.94
N GLU A 15 -12.09 -22.27 10.05
CA GLU A 15 -12.96 -22.44 11.22
C GLU A 15 -13.38 -21.10 11.86
N LYS A 16 -12.45 -20.13 11.91
CA LYS A 16 -12.72 -18.77 12.42
C LYS A 16 -13.54 -17.92 11.48
N THR A 17 -13.55 -18.25 10.19
CA THR A 17 -14.23 -17.45 9.17
C THR A 17 -15.72 -17.79 9.15
N ARG A 18 -16.56 -16.83 9.56
CA ARG A 18 -18.04 -16.95 9.65
C ARG A 18 -18.73 -17.53 8.41
N PHE A 19 -18.12 -17.39 7.22
CA PHE A 19 -18.63 -17.95 5.98
C PHE A 19 -18.58 -19.48 5.96
N PHE A 20 -17.52 -20.09 6.49
CA PHE A 20 -17.34 -21.54 6.54
C PHE A 20 -18.13 -22.21 7.68
N GLN A 21 -18.57 -21.43 8.67
CA GLN A 21 -19.45 -21.93 9.72
C GLN A 21 -20.82 -22.42 9.20
N LYS A 22 -21.24 -21.99 8.00
CA LYS A 22 -22.44 -22.54 7.34
C LYS A 22 -22.19 -23.82 6.56
N TRP A 23 -20.93 -24.16 6.29
CA TRP A 23 -20.49 -25.33 5.53
C TRP A 23 -19.91 -26.43 6.43
N ILE A 24 -20.12 -26.34 7.76
CA ILE A 24 -19.50 -27.19 8.82
C ILE A 24 -19.71 -28.70 8.62
N GLU A 25 -20.67 -29.14 7.80
CA GLU A 25 -20.83 -30.57 7.50
C GLU A 25 -19.75 -31.14 6.57
N VAL A 26 -18.91 -30.31 5.95
CA VAL A 26 -17.77 -30.79 5.15
C VAL A 26 -16.58 -31.01 6.08
N ASP A 27 -16.44 -32.24 6.58
CA ASP A 27 -15.24 -32.70 7.27
C ASP A 27 -14.10 -32.83 6.25
N VAL A 28 -13.34 -31.75 6.07
CA VAL A 28 -12.18 -31.73 5.17
C VAL A 28 -10.97 -32.22 5.96
N SER A 29 -10.48 -33.41 5.63
CA SER A 29 -9.25 -33.92 6.26
C SER A 29 -8.06 -33.01 5.92
N ALA A 30 -7.10 -32.91 6.85
CA ALA A 30 -5.87 -32.15 6.62
C ALA A 30 -5.09 -32.66 5.40
N VAL A 31 -5.20 -33.97 5.09
CA VAL A 31 -4.59 -34.60 3.92
C VAL A 31 -5.23 -34.07 2.63
N ASP A 32 -6.56 -34.11 2.54
CA ASP A 32 -7.29 -33.63 1.36
C ASP A 32 -7.04 -32.14 1.13
N LEU A 33 -7.03 -31.34 2.20
CA LEU A 33 -6.74 -29.91 2.12
C LEU A 33 -5.31 -29.65 1.63
N LYS A 34 -4.32 -30.42 2.11
CA LYS A 34 -2.93 -30.31 1.69
C LYS A 34 -2.79 -30.60 0.20
N GLU A 35 -3.42 -31.66 -0.30
CA GLU A 35 -3.42 -31.99 -1.73
C GLU A 35 -4.06 -30.89 -2.57
N LEU A 36 -5.20 -30.36 -2.14
CA LEU A 36 -5.89 -29.27 -2.83
C LEU A 36 -5.03 -28.00 -2.90
N LEU A 37 -4.40 -27.63 -1.78
CA LEU A 37 -3.50 -26.48 -1.71
C LEU A 37 -2.27 -26.68 -2.60
N GLN A 38 -1.73 -27.89 -2.70
CA GLN A 38 -0.61 -28.21 -3.59
C GLN A 38 -1.02 -28.08 -5.06
N GLN A 39 -2.21 -28.56 -5.44
CA GLN A 39 -2.73 -28.38 -6.79
C GLN A 39 -2.91 -26.89 -7.13
N ILE A 40 -3.44 -26.10 -6.19
CA ILE A 40 -3.55 -24.65 -6.35
C ILE A 40 -2.15 -24.02 -6.51
N GLU A 41 -1.18 -24.37 -5.67
CA GLU A 41 0.21 -23.89 -5.76
C GLU A 41 0.78 -24.16 -7.16
N ILE A 42 0.70 -25.41 -7.64
CA ILE A 42 1.22 -25.81 -8.95
C ILE A 42 0.52 -25.02 -10.06
N SER A 43 -0.81 -24.90 -10.00
CA SER A 43 -1.57 -24.15 -10.99
C SER A 43 -1.15 -22.68 -11.05
N MET A 44 -0.85 -22.07 -9.91
CA MET A 44 -0.46 -20.67 -9.80
C MET A 44 0.95 -20.43 -10.29
N ARG A 45 1.89 -21.35 -10.03
CA ARG A 45 3.28 -21.27 -10.54
C ARG A 45 3.37 -21.35 -12.06
N LYS A 46 2.45 -22.09 -12.70
CA LYS A 46 2.37 -22.20 -14.16
C LYS A 46 1.82 -20.95 -14.84
N ARG A 47 1.13 -20.05 -14.10
CA ARG A 47 0.55 -18.84 -14.68
C ARG A 47 1.65 -17.88 -15.07
N LYS A 48 1.50 -17.24 -16.23
CA LYS A 48 2.35 -16.11 -16.62
C LYS A 48 1.78 -14.82 -16.06
N SER A 49 2.65 -13.93 -15.60
CA SER A 49 2.26 -12.57 -15.25
C SER A 49 1.75 -11.81 -16.47
N THR A 50 0.69 -11.03 -16.30
CA THR A 50 0.19 -10.14 -17.35
C THR A 50 1.09 -8.93 -17.54
N LEU A 51 1.03 -8.28 -18.71
CA LEU A 51 1.79 -7.04 -18.97
C LEU A 51 1.49 -5.96 -17.92
N ARG A 52 0.22 -5.82 -17.53
CA ARG A 52 -0.20 -4.85 -16.49
C ARG A 52 0.49 -5.12 -15.16
N GLN A 53 0.58 -6.38 -14.73
CA GLN A 53 1.26 -6.77 -13.50
C GLN A 53 2.75 -6.47 -13.58
N ARG A 54 3.38 -6.77 -14.73
CA ARG A 54 4.81 -6.50 -14.97
C ARG A 54 5.12 -5.01 -14.91
N ASN A 55 4.31 -4.19 -15.57
CA ASN A 55 4.46 -2.74 -15.53
C ASN A 55 4.28 -2.18 -14.12
N TYR A 56 3.30 -2.71 -13.37
CA TYR A 56 3.11 -2.32 -11.98
C TYR A 56 4.34 -2.65 -11.11
N PHE A 57 4.90 -3.85 -11.26
CA PHE A 57 6.13 -4.26 -10.58
C PHE A 57 7.30 -3.32 -10.88
N THR A 58 7.53 -3.00 -12.16
CA THR A 58 8.60 -2.07 -12.58
C THR A 58 8.40 -0.68 -12.00
N ASN A 59 7.16 -0.19 -11.98
CA ASN A 59 6.85 1.12 -11.39
C ASN A 59 7.09 1.15 -9.88
N LEU A 60 6.79 0.05 -9.17
CA LEU A 60 7.10 -0.07 -7.74
C LEU A 60 8.61 -0.02 -7.50
N LEU A 61 9.39 -0.81 -8.26
CA LEU A 61 10.85 -0.80 -8.19
C LEU A 61 11.41 0.61 -8.42
N TYR A 62 10.93 1.31 -9.44
CA TYR A 62 11.34 2.69 -9.72
C TYR A 62 11.01 3.63 -8.56
N ALA A 63 9.79 3.53 -8.00
CA ALA A 63 9.35 4.40 -6.91
C ALA A 63 10.21 4.28 -5.64
N ILE A 64 10.78 3.10 -5.39
CA ILE A 64 11.66 2.84 -4.24
C ILE A 64 13.14 2.75 -4.62
N ASN A 65 13.49 3.14 -5.86
CA ASN A 65 14.85 3.15 -6.40
C ASN A 65 15.59 1.81 -6.32
N LEU A 66 14.88 0.70 -6.55
CA LEU A 66 15.45 -0.64 -6.67
C LEU A 66 15.55 -1.08 -8.13
N ARG A 67 16.53 -1.93 -8.43
CA ARG A 67 16.71 -2.56 -9.75
C ARG A 67 16.74 -4.06 -9.58
N GLU A 68 15.66 -4.71 -10.01
CA GLU A 68 15.50 -6.17 -9.95
C GLU A 68 14.85 -6.67 -11.24
N ASN A 69 15.18 -7.90 -11.63
CA ASN A 69 14.50 -8.56 -12.72
C ASN A 69 13.10 -8.99 -12.30
N ILE A 70 12.14 -8.94 -13.22
CA ILE A 70 10.78 -9.41 -12.97
C ILE A 70 10.82 -10.95 -12.79
N PRO A 71 10.28 -11.49 -11.67
CA PRO A 71 10.24 -12.93 -11.47
C PRO A 71 9.42 -13.64 -12.57
N THR A 72 9.92 -14.78 -13.04
CA THR A 72 9.25 -15.63 -14.03
C THR A 72 8.12 -16.46 -13.43
N ASP A 73 8.30 -16.92 -12.20
CA ASP A 73 7.27 -17.59 -11.40
C ASP A 73 6.29 -16.55 -10.84
N TYR A 74 5.00 -16.73 -11.15
CA TYR A 74 3.95 -15.79 -10.77
C TYR A 74 3.71 -15.72 -9.25
N LEU A 75 3.86 -16.82 -8.52
CA LEU A 75 3.76 -16.79 -7.05
C LEU A 75 4.92 -16.02 -6.45
N CYS A 76 6.14 -16.22 -6.96
CA CYS A 76 7.30 -15.45 -6.55
C CYS A 76 7.10 -13.95 -6.85
N MET A 77 6.56 -13.62 -8.03
CA MET A 77 6.21 -12.24 -8.37
C MET A 77 5.20 -11.66 -7.38
N LYS A 78 4.13 -12.39 -7.06
CA LYS A 78 3.12 -11.94 -6.09
C LYS A 78 3.69 -11.71 -4.69
N LYS A 79 4.52 -12.63 -4.21
CA LYS A 79 5.19 -12.47 -2.91
C LYS A 79 6.06 -11.21 -2.92
N ARG A 80 6.90 -11.05 -3.95
CA ARG A 80 7.78 -9.90 -4.06
C ARG A 80 7.00 -8.58 -4.19
N LEU A 81 5.87 -8.56 -4.90
CA LEU A 81 5.00 -7.39 -4.96
C LEU A 81 4.56 -6.90 -3.57
N LEU A 82 4.10 -7.81 -2.70
CA LEU A 82 3.69 -7.46 -1.34
C LEU A 82 4.86 -6.88 -0.53
N GLU A 83 6.05 -7.46 -0.66
CA GLU A 83 7.26 -6.93 -0.01
C GLU A 83 7.60 -5.52 -0.50
N LEU A 84 7.55 -5.27 -1.82
CA LEU A 84 7.81 -3.95 -2.41
C LEU A 84 6.78 -2.91 -1.97
N GLU A 85 5.50 -3.29 -1.85
CA GLU A 85 4.44 -2.43 -1.32
C GLU A 85 4.71 -2.04 0.15
N CYS A 86 5.10 -3.01 0.98
CA CYS A 86 5.50 -2.74 2.36
C CYS A 86 6.71 -1.81 2.44
N LEU A 87 7.76 -2.05 1.63
CA LEU A 87 8.94 -1.19 1.58
C LEU A 87 8.61 0.24 1.15
N LYS A 88 7.73 0.39 0.16
CA LYS A 88 7.26 1.69 -0.29
C LYS A 88 6.54 2.45 0.81
N GLU A 89 5.67 1.78 1.57
CA GLU A 89 4.97 2.42 2.68
C GLU A 89 5.92 2.80 3.81
N GLN A 90 6.91 1.95 4.13
CA GLN A 90 7.97 2.27 5.08
C GLN A 90 8.79 3.49 4.65
N GLN A 91 9.16 3.56 3.36
CA GLN A 91 9.88 4.70 2.81
C GLN A 91 9.06 5.99 2.89
N LYS A 92 7.77 5.93 2.54
CA LYS A 92 6.85 7.06 2.65
C LYS A 92 6.70 7.52 4.10
N HIS A 93 6.57 6.59 5.04
CA HIS A 93 6.52 6.89 6.46
C HIS A 93 7.82 7.56 6.92
N ALA A 94 8.98 7.04 6.54
CA ALA A 94 10.27 7.65 6.85
C ALA A 94 10.39 9.08 6.28
N GLN A 95 10.00 9.28 5.02
CA GLN A 95 9.97 10.62 4.39
C GLN A 95 9.05 11.59 5.13
N SER A 96 7.90 11.11 5.61
CA SER A 96 6.93 11.93 6.35
C SER A 96 7.47 12.47 7.68
N LEU A 97 8.51 11.82 8.23
CA LEU A 97 9.17 12.21 9.47
C LEU A 97 10.36 13.14 9.27
N ILE A 98 10.83 13.34 8.03
CA ILE A 98 11.96 14.22 7.72
C ILE A 98 11.54 15.67 8.03
N PRO A 99 12.38 16.45 8.75
CA PRO A 99 12.17 17.87 8.93
C PRO A 99 12.16 18.59 7.56
N VAL A 100 11.18 19.45 7.34
CA VAL A 100 11.10 20.22 6.10
C VAL A 100 12.13 21.34 6.05
N SER A 101 12.56 21.66 4.83
CA SER A 101 13.46 22.80 4.61
C SER A 101 12.77 24.13 4.95
N THR A 102 13.56 25.11 5.40
CA THR A 102 13.09 26.48 5.67
C THR A 102 12.44 27.13 4.43
N GLN A 103 12.91 26.77 3.23
CA GLN A 103 12.32 27.25 1.97
C GLN A 103 10.89 26.73 1.79
N GLN A 104 10.64 25.43 2.03
CA GLN A 104 9.29 24.86 1.97
C GLN A 104 8.35 25.49 3.00
N ILE A 105 8.84 25.72 4.23
CA ILE A 105 8.08 26.43 5.27
C ILE A 105 7.70 27.84 4.80
N THR A 106 8.62 28.54 4.13
CA THR A 106 8.38 29.90 3.62
C THR A 106 7.31 29.91 2.53
N VAL A 107 7.36 28.95 1.60
CA VAL A 107 6.34 28.78 0.55
C VAL A 107 4.98 28.47 1.18
N LEU A 108 4.94 27.57 2.18
CA LEU A 108 3.72 27.24 2.90
C LEU A 108 3.10 28.46 3.61
N LYS A 109 3.91 29.24 4.34
CA LYS A 109 3.45 30.46 5.02
C LYS A 109 2.85 31.46 4.03
N ARG A 110 3.44 31.61 2.84
CA ARG A 110 2.92 32.46 1.77
C ARG A 110 1.58 31.95 1.25
N ALA A 111 1.52 30.69 0.82
CA ALA A 111 0.30 30.08 0.27
C ALA A 111 -0.86 30.08 1.28
N TRP A 112 -0.56 29.87 2.56
CA TRP A 112 -1.54 29.94 3.64
C TRP A 112 -2.09 31.36 3.82
N LYS A 113 -1.22 32.38 3.86
CA LYS A 113 -1.64 33.77 3.99
C LYS A 113 -2.52 34.19 2.81
N GLU A 114 -2.15 33.81 1.59
CA GLU A 114 -2.92 34.10 0.38
C GLU A 114 -4.32 33.47 0.40
N THR A 115 -4.41 32.22 0.87
CA THR A 115 -5.68 31.46 0.83
C THR A 115 -6.57 31.72 2.05
N MET A 116 -5.98 31.92 3.23
CA MET A 116 -6.69 32.01 4.52
C MET A 116 -6.72 33.43 5.10
N GLY A 117 -5.94 34.38 4.54
CA GLY A 117 -5.90 35.78 4.98
C GLY A 117 -5.17 36.03 6.32
N ARG A 118 -4.58 35.00 6.93
CA ARG A 118 -3.91 35.09 8.24
C ARG A 118 -2.49 34.53 8.19
N LYS A 119 -1.63 34.99 9.10
CA LYS A 119 -0.27 34.45 9.25
C LYS A 119 -0.33 33.02 9.79
N LEU A 120 0.57 32.17 9.31
CA LEU A 120 0.74 30.80 9.80
C LEU A 120 1.98 30.75 10.70
N GLU A 121 1.75 30.39 11.97
CA GLU A 121 2.81 30.07 12.92
C GLU A 121 3.05 28.56 12.88
N VAL A 122 4.28 28.18 12.55
CA VAL A 122 4.74 26.78 12.49
C VAL A 122 6.13 26.72 13.10
N SER A 123 6.40 25.60 13.75
CA SER A 123 7.69 25.30 14.37
C SER A 123 8.80 25.13 13.32
N GLU A 124 10.05 25.32 13.72
CA GLU A 124 11.22 25.13 12.84
C GLU A 124 11.54 23.66 12.58
N ASP A 125 11.14 22.76 13.49
CA ASP A 125 11.29 21.30 13.39
C ASP A 125 10.11 20.60 12.70
N MET A 126 9.27 21.38 12.01
CA MET A 126 8.09 20.89 11.32
C MET A 126 8.44 19.73 10.37
N LYS A 127 7.61 18.69 10.39
CA LYS A 127 7.82 17.49 9.57
C LYS A 127 7.08 17.57 8.25
N GLN A 128 7.55 16.83 7.24
CA GLN A 128 6.94 16.76 5.91
C GLN A 128 5.45 16.39 5.97
N ARG A 129 5.05 15.49 6.87
CA ARG A 129 3.64 15.13 7.07
C ARG A 129 2.76 16.34 7.40
N GLU A 130 3.22 17.21 8.28
CA GLU A 130 2.45 18.38 8.73
C GLU A 130 2.31 19.40 7.59
N VAL A 131 3.34 19.52 6.76
CA VAL A 131 3.33 20.38 5.57
C VAL A 131 2.31 19.87 4.57
N ASP A 132 2.29 18.56 4.30
CA ASP A 132 1.36 17.94 3.37
C ASP A 132 -0.10 18.11 3.82
N GLU A 133 -0.36 18.00 5.12
CA GLU A 133 -1.68 18.23 5.71
C GLU A 133 -2.13 19.69 5.54
N LEU A 134 -1.24 20.66 5.75
CA LEU A 134 -1.57 22.08 5.59
C LEU A 134 -1.79 22.46 4.12
N PHE A 135 -0.97 21.96 3.18
CA PHE A 135 -1.23 22.13 1.75
C PHE A 135 -2.54 21.48 1.32
N SER A 136 -2.88 20.31 1.86
CA SER A 136 -4.18 19.67 1.60
C SER A 136 -5.36 20.56 2.06
N ARG A 137 -5.22 21.25 3.20
CA ARG A 137 -6.22 22.21 3.69
C ARG A 137 -6.31 23.45 2.78
N ILE A 138 -5.17 23.98 2.34
CA ILE A 138 -5.11 25.08 1.37
C ILE A 138 -5.88 24.70 0.10
N ASN A 139 -5.54 23.57 -0.51
CA ASN A 139 -6.17 23.09 -1.74
C ASN A 139 -7.69 22.93 -1.58
N ARG A 140 -8.15 22.32 -0.48
CA ARG A 140 -9.59 22.20 -0.17
C ARG A 140 -10.28 23.56 -0.08
N LYS A 141 -9.65 24.57 0.52
CA LYS A 141 -10.21 25.92 0.62
C LYS A 141 -10.24 26.62 -0.74
N GLN A 142 -9.17 26.50 -1.52
CA GLN A 142 -9.12 27.06 -2.89
C GLN A 142 -10.21 26.47 -3.77
N CYS A 143 -10.41 25.15 -3.76
CA CYS A 143 -11.51 24.52 -4.50
C CYS A 143 -12.89 25.04 -4.07
N LYS A 144 -13.11 25.28 -2.77
CA LYS A 144 -14.37 25.87 -2.29
C LYS A 144 -14.58 27.29 -2.81
N ILE A 145 -13.53 28.12 -2.78
CA ILE A 145 -13.59 29.50 -3.28
C ILE A 145 -13.86 29.52 -4.79
N GLN A 146 -13.22 28.62 -5.55
CA GLN A 146 -13.41 28.53 -7.00
C GLN A 146 -14.86 28.17 -7.36
N ARG A 147 -15.48 27.20 -6.66
CA ARG A 147 -16.89 26.85 -6.89
C ARG A 147 -17.83 28.03 -6.65
N GLN A 148 -17.62 28.77 -5.57
CA GLN A 148 -18.43 29.97 -5.24
C GLN A 148 -18.28 31.12 -6.24
N ARG A 149 -17.23 31.13 -7.07
CA ARG A 149 -17.02 32.14 -8.11
C ARG A 149 -17.62 31.73 -9.46
N GLN A 150 -18.02 30.47 -9.61
CA GLN A 150 -18.62 29.91 -10.83
C GLN A 150 -20.14 29.82 -10.74
N GLU A 151 -20.71 30.04 -9.55
CA GLU A 151 -22.13 30.28 -9.28
C GLU A 151 -22.44 31.78 -9.37
#